data_AF-A0A4Z0JC89-F1
#
_entry.id   AF-A0A4Z0JC89-F1
#
_cell.length_a   1.000
_cell.length_b   1.000
_cell.length_c   1.000
_cell.angle_alpha   90.00
_cell.angle_beta   90.00
_cell.angle_gamma   90.00
#
_symmetry.space_group_name_H-M   'P 1'
#
loop_
_entity.id
_entity.type
_entity.pdbx_description
1 polymer ?
#
loop_
_entity_poly.entity_id
_entity_poly.type
_entity_poly.pdbx_seq_one_letter_code
_entity_poly.pdbx_strand_id
1 'polypeptide(L)'
;MSDDKGCIYTVVLHAEAGRYCVTIPEIGLTWGTTAEAALAMAAKLIDTQYRVSANVPEPRSFAEVTAPAGDTKISLQVGGPVEQRPTSKKRSPWWRRLSRLGKRRLAISSKDE
;
A
#
# COMPACT_ATOMS: atom_id res chain seq x y z
N MET A 1 -12.71 -8.59 19.63
CA MET A 1 -11.52 -8.28 18.80
C MET A 1 -12.06 -8.00 17.41
N SER A 2 -12.33 -6.73 17.11
CA SER A 2 -12.86 -6.34 15.81
C SER A 2 -11.75 -6.52 14.80
N ASP A 3 -11.96 -7.42 13.84
CA ASP A 3 -11.11 -7.57 12.67
C ASP A 3 -10.98 -6.19 12.01
N ASP A 4 -9.82 -5.54 12.17
CA ASP A 4 -9.43 -4.31 11.48
C ASP A 4 -9.13 -4.65 10.00
N LYS A 5 -10.08 -5.30 9.35
CA LYS A 5 -10.01 -5.68 7.95
C LYS A 5 -10.37 -4.43 7.15
N GLY A 6 -9.34 -3.81 6.59
CA GLY A 6 -9.50 -2.72 5.64
C GLY A 6 -10.53 -3.06 4.57
N CYS A 7 -11.36 -2.09 4.22
CA CYS A 7 -12.34 -2.24 3.16
C CYS A 7 -11.70 -1.88 1.82
N ILE A 8 -11.95 -2.70 0.79
CA ILE A 8 -11.42 -2.46 -0.55
C ILE A 8 -12.54 -1.88 -1.41
N TYR A 9 -12.34 -0.66 -1.88
CA TYR A 9 -13.25 0.04 -2.79
C TYR A 9 -12.74 -0.03 -4.22
N THR A 10 -13.65 -0.22 -5.17
CA THR A 10 -13.33 -0.04 -6.58
C THR A 10 -13.60 1.41 -6.97
N VAL A 11 -12.57 2.10 -7.46
CA VAL A 11 -12.66 3.50 -7.90
C VAL A 11 -12.22 3.63 -9.36
N VAL A 12 -12.66 4.69 -10.03
CA VAL A 12 -12.25 5.02 -11.39
C VAL A 12 -11.48 6.33 -11.37
N LEU A 13 -10.24 6.31 -11.84
CA LEU A 13 -9.39 7.48 -12.01
C LEU A 13 -9.52 8.00 -13.44
N HIS A 14 -9.91 9.27 -13.53
CA HIS A 14 -10.04 10.02 -14.76
C HIS A 14 -8.87 11.01 -14.86
N ALA A 15 -8.11 10.93 -15.96
CA ALA A 15 -7.05 11.89 -16.24
C ALA A 15 -7.62 13.05 -17.07
N GLU A 16 -7.59 14.26 -16.51
CA GLU A 16 -8.04 15.47 -17.19
C GLU A 16 -6.87 16.43 -17.42
N ALA A 17 -7.04 17.41 -18.32
CA ALA A 17 -6.00 18.39 -18.61
C ALA A 17 -5.61 19.19 -17.35
N GLY A 18 -4.47 18.83 -16.76
CA GLY A 18 -3.90 19.48 -15.58
C GLY A 18 -4.46 19.02 -14.23
N ARG A 19 -5.31 17.99 -14.18
CA ARG A 19 -5.89 17.47 -12.93
C ARG A 19 -6.36 16.02 -13.06
N TYR A 20 -6.69 15.42 -11.93
CA TYR A 20 -7.20 14.07 -11.83
C TYR A 20 -8.52 14.07 -11.05
N CYS A 21 -9.51 13.33 -11.54
CA CYS A 21 -10.76 13.06 -10.85
C CYS A 21 -10.81 11.59 -10.46
N VAL A 22 -11.33 11.27 -9.29
CA VAL A 22 -11.58 9.89 -8.87
C VAL A 22 -13.07 9.76 -8.57
N THR A 23 -13.73 8.82 -9.23
CA THR A 23 -15.11 8.44 -8.98
C THR A 23 -15.16 7.22 -8.09
N ILE A 24 -15.88 7.32 -6.97
CA ILE A 24 -16.23 6.24 -6.05
C ILE A 24 -17.72 5.98 -6.25
N PRO A 25 -18.12 4.92 -6.97
CA PRO A 25 -19.50 4.73 -7.44
C PRO A 25 -20.59 4.91 -6.38
N GLU A 26 -20.30 4.51 -5.14
CA GLU A 26 -21.28 4.51 -4.06
C GLU A 26 -21.28 5.77 -3.19
N ILE A 27 -20.28 6.64 -3.35
CA ILE A 27 -20.07 7.79 -2.45
C ILE A 27 -20.08 9.10 -3.23
N GLY A 28 -19.39 9.18 -4.37
CA GLY A 28 -19.28 10.41 -5.14
C GLY A 28 -17.93 10.54 -5.81
N LEU A 29 -17.42 11.76 -5.93
CA LEU A 29 -16.18 12.05 -6.66
C LEU A 29 -15.24 12.98 -5.88
N THR A 30 -13.94 12.84 -6.14
CA THR A 30 -12.88 13.68 -5.56
C THR A 30 -11.91 14.14 -6.63
N TRP A 31 -11.18 15.22 -6.34
CA TRP A 31 -10.22 15.82 -7.27
C TRP A 31 -8.84 15.92 -6.65
N GLY A 32 -7.82 15.92 -7.50
CA GLY A 32 -6.44 16.20 -7.13
C GLY A 32 -5.65 16.78 -8.30
N THR A 33 -4.59 17.52 -7.98
CA THR A 33 -3.63 18.02 -8.99
C THR A 33 -2.71 16.90 -9.51
N THR A 34 -2.56 15.82 -8.74
CA THR A 34 -1.88 14.58 -9.13
C THR A 34 -2.81 13.39 -8.91
N ALA A 35 -2.53 12.27 -9.59
CA ALA A 35 -3.30 11.03 -9.42
C ALA A 35 -3.25 10.54 -7.96
N GLU A 36 -2.07 10.60 -7.33
CA GLU A 36 -1.87 10.22 -5.94
C GLU A 36 -2.67 11.11 -4.98
N ALA A 37 -2.69 12.43 -5.22
CA ALA A 37 -3.47 13.36 -4.41
C ALA A 37 -4.98 13.10 -4.55
N ALA A 38 -5.46 12.82 -5.76
CA ALA A 38 -6.87 12.51 -6.00
C ALA A 38 -7.29 11.21 -5.30
N LEU A 39 -6.43 10.17 -5.33
CA LEU A 39 -6.64 8.91 -4.62
C LEU A 39 -6.57 9.06 -3.10
N ALA A 40 -5.65 9.85 -2.57
CA ALA A 40 -5.57 10.16 -1.14
C ALA A 40 -6.84 10.88 -0.66
N MET A 41 -7.35 11.82 -1.46
CA MET A 41 -8.63 12.48 -1.20
C MET A 41 -9.81 11.51 -1.26
N ALA A 42 -9.81 10.57 -2.20
CA ALA A 42 -10.82 9.52 -2.29
C ALA A 42 -10.82 8.64 -1.04
N ALA A 43 -9.65 8.18 -0.58
CA ALA A 43 -9.51 7.38 0.64
C ALA A 43 -10.01 8.15 1.87
N LYS A 44 -9.69 9.44 1.97
CA LYS A 44 -10.16 10.31 3.06
C LYS A 44 -11.68 10.51 3.02
N LEU A 45 -12.27 10.65 1.83
CA LEU A 45 -13.72 10.78 1.68
C LEU A 45 -14.43 9.50 2.14
N ILE A 46 -13.91 8.33 1.76
CA ILE A 46 -14.41 7.04 2.22
C ILE A 46 -14.33 6.94 3.75
N ASP A 47 -13.16 7.21 4.34
CA ASP A 47 -12.98 7.18 5.80
C ASP A 47 -13.91 8.17 6.53
N THR A 48 -14.12 9.36 5.97
CA THR A 48 -15.05 10.35 6.52
C THR A 48 -16.49 9.82 6.49
N GLN A 49 -16.88 9.16 5.41
CA GLN A 49 -18.21 8.56 5.29
C GLN A 49 -18.42 7.47 6.35
N TYR A 50 -17.40 6.65 6.63
CA TYR A 50 -17.41 5.66 7.71
C TYR A 50 -17.61 6.26 9.10
N ARG A 51 -17.07 7.46 9.35
CA ARG A 51 -17.18 8.11 10.66
C ARG A 51 -18.51 8.83 10.86
N VAL A 52 -19.08 9.37 9.79
CA VAL A 52 -20.24 10.27 9.87
C VAL A 52 -21.56 9.53 9.63
N SER A 53 -21.56 8.49 8.80
CA SER A 53 -22.77 7.74 8.46
C SER A 53 -22.82 6.40 9.17
N ALA A 54 -23.94 6.09 9.83
CA ALA A 54 -24.22 4.74 10.32
C ALA A 54 -24.47 3.74 9.18
N ASN A 55 -24.83 4.24 8.00
CA ASN A 55 -25.06 3.46 6.79
C ASN A 55 -24.02 3.85 5.75
N VAL A 56 -22.87 3.18 5.80
CA VAL A 56 -21.84 3.31 4.77
C VAL A 56 -22.19 2.35 3.66
N PRO A 57 -22.25 2.81 2.39
CA PRO A 57 -22.58 1.93 1.31
C PRO A 57 -21.49 0.87 1.13
N GLU A 58 -21.92 -0.37 0.87
CA GLU A 58 -21.02 -1.49 0.65
C GLU A 58 -20.16 -1.28 -0.61
N PRO A 59 -18.87 -1.67 -0.58
CA PRO A 59 -18.01 -1.50 -1.74
C PRO A 59 -18.49 -2.34 -2.92
N ARG A 60 -18.65 -1.69 -4.09
CA ARG A 60 -19.00 -2.39 -5.32
C ARG A 60 -17.88 -3.31 -5.80
N SER A 61 -18.26 -4.48 -6.30
CA SER A 61 -17.32 -5.44 -6.89
C SER A 61 -16.55 -4.82 -8.05
N PHE A 62 -15.27 -5.19 -8.17
CA PHE A 62 -14.42 -4.71 -9.27
C PHE A 62 -14.99 -5.06 -10.64
N ALA A 63 -15.71 -6.18 -10.76
CA ALA A 63 -16.34 -6.60 -12.02
C ALA A 63 -17.55 -5.73 -12.41
N GLU A 64 -18.22 -5.13 -11.43
CA GLU A 64 -19.44 -4.35 -11.65
C GLU A 64 -19.15 -2.89 -12.03
N VAL A 65 -17.96 -2.39 -11.68
CA VAL A 65 -17.55 -1.04 -12.03
C VAL A 65 -17.01 -1.02 -13.46
N THR A 66 -17.66 -0.21 -14.30
CA THR A 66 -17.22 0.07 -15.67
C THR A 66 -16.41 1.35 -15.70
N ALA A 67 -15.25 1.32 -16.35
CA ALA A 67 -14.43 2.50 -16.61
C ALA A 67 -14.53 2.88 -18.09
N PRO A 68 -14.79 4.15 -18.42
CA PRO A 68 -14.73 4.65 -19.79
C PRO A 68 -13.35 4.43 -20.44
N ALA A 69 -13.31 4.47 -21.77
CA ALA A 69 -12.04 4.35 -22.50
C ALA A 69 -11.10 5.52 -22.15
N GLY A 70 -9.88 5.18 -21.72
CA GLY A 70 -8.89 6.17 -21.27
C GLY A 70 -8.83 6.35 -19.75
N ASP A 71 -9.83 5.86 -19.02
CA ASP A 71 -9.84 5.90 -17.56
C ASP A 71 -9.25 4.63 -16.94
N THR A 72 -8.76 4.75 -15.71
CA THR A 72 -8.11 3.63 -15.00
C THR A 72 -8.97 3.18 -13.82
N LYS A 73 -9.37 1.90 -13.82
CA LYS A 73 -10.06 1.28 -12.69
C LYS A 73 -9.05 0.78 -11.65
N ILE A 74 -9.22 1.17 -10.39
CA ILE A 74 -8.26 0.93 -9.30
C ILE A 74 -8.97 0.32 -8.10
N SER A 75 -8.31 -0.63 -7.44
CA SER A 75 -8.72 -1.13 -6.12
C SER A 75 -8.02 -0.30 -5.04
N LEU A 76 -8.81 0.41 -4.25
CA LEU A 76 -8.35 1.31 -3.20
C LEU A 76 -8.68 0.72 -1.83
N GLN A 77 -7.65 0.39 -1.05
CA GLN A 77 -7.82 -0.10 0.32
C GLN A 77 -7.94 1.08 1.28
N VAL A 78 -8.99 1.08 2.11
CA VAL A 78 -9.27 2.11 3.11
C VAL A 78 -9.47 1.45 4.47
N GLY A 79 -8.72 1.89 5.48
CA GLY A 79 -8.66 1.24 6.79
C GLY A 79 -7.88 -0.08 6.78
N GLY A 80 -7.63 -0.64 7.96
CA GLY A 80 -6.82 -1.85 8.16
C GLY A 80 -5.30 -1.61 8.13
N PRO A 81 -4.49 -2.60 8.54
CA PRO A 81 -3.04 -2.46 8.49
C PRO A 81 -2.64 -2.19 7.03
N VAL A 82 -2.00 -1.05 6.81
CA VAL A 82 -1.24 -0.81 5.58
C VAL A 82 -0.20 -1.91 5.57
N GLU A 83 -0.47 -2.99 4.85
CA GLU A 83 0.55 -3.94 4.48
C GLU A 83 1.44 -3.16 3.53
N GLN A 84 2.42 -2.47 4.13
CA GLN A 84 3.53 -1.84 3.45
C GLN A 84 4.14 -2.97 2.66
N ARG A 85 3.73 -3.09 1.39
CA ARG A 85 4.33 -3.96 0.40
C ARG A 85 5.83 -3.71 0.57
N PRO A 86 6.62 -4.66 1.10
CA PRO A 86 7.99 -4.38 1.46
C PRO A 86 8.69 -4.01 0.16
N THR A 87 8.95 -2.72 -0.03
CA THR A 87 9.77 -2.24 -1.12
C THR A 87 11.07 -3.01 -1.00
N SER A 88 11.34 -3.81 -2.02
CA SER A 88 12.51 -4.66 -2.18
C SER A 88 13.79 -3.91 -1.82
N LYS A 89 14.25 -4.01 -0.57
CA LYS A 89 15.55 -3.48 -0.13
C LYS A 89 16.04 -4.19 1.13
N LYS A 90 16.21 -5.50 1.05
CA LYS A 90 17.22 -6.21 1.86
C LYS A 90 18.14 -7.00 0.93
N ARG A 91 19.01 -6.27 0.22
CA ARG A 91 20.31 -6.82 -0.19
C ARG A 91 21.08 -7.11 1.09
N SER A 92 20.97 -8.33 1.60
CA SER A 92 21.86 -8.85 2.61
C SER A 92 23.29 -8.71 2.08
N PRO A 93 24.20 -8.00 2.79
CA PRO A 93 25.57 -7.88 2.33
C PRO A 93 26.24 -9.25 2.41
N TRP A 94 26.65 -9.80 1.27
CA TRP A 94 27.31 -11.10 1.13
C TRP A 94 28.59 -11.23 1.97
N TRP A 95 29.14 -10.08 2.40
CA TRP A 95 30.40 -9.95 3.13
C TRP A 95 30.37 -10.58 4.53
N ARG A 96 29.20 -10.87 5.13
CA ARG A 96 29.15 -11.60 6.41
C ARG A 96 29.47 -13.08 6.30
N ARG A 97 29.47 -13.68 5.11
CA ARG A 97 29.72 -15.12 4.94
C ARG A 97 31.20 -15.47 4.81
N LEU A 98 32.08 -14.50 4.55
CA LEU A 98 33.52 -14.73 4.37
C LEU A 98 34.35 -14.60 5.66
N SER A 99 33.80 -14.06 6.74
CA SER A 99 34.54 -13.86 8.01
C SER A 99 34.65 -15.12 8.89
N ARG A 100 34.10 -16.27 8.47
CA ARG A 100 34.12 -17.53 9.25
C ARG A 100 35.18 -18.55 8.79
N LEU A 101 35.99 -18.23 7.78
CA LEU A 101 37.05 -19.14 7.27
C LEU A 101 38.49 -18.74 7.63
N GLY A 102 38.70 -17.71 8.47
CA GLY A 102 40.02 -17.14 8.73
C GLY A 102 40.64 -17.39 10.11
N LYS A 103 40.03 -18.18 11.01
CA LYS A 103 40.57 -18.42 12.36
C LYS A 103 40.89 -19.90 12.61
N ARG A 104 41.89 -20.40 11.89
CA ARG A 104 42.68 -21.59 12.26
C ARG A 104 44.16 -21.22 12.10
N ARG A 105 44.98 -21.58 13.10
CA ARG A 105 46.41 -21.27 13.34
C ARG A 105 46.60 -20.11 14.33
N LEU A 106 47.39 -20.18 15.40
CA LEU A 106 48.35 -21.14 15.97
C LEU A 106 48.50 -20.74 17.45
N ALA A 107 48.61 -21.70 18.37
CA ALA A 107 49.33 -21.51 19.63
C ALA A 107 49.78 -22.90 20.11
N ILE A 108 50.99 -23.25 19.69
CA ILE A 108 51.78 -24.38 20.15
C ILE A 108 52.59 -23.85 21.36
N SER A 109 52.72 -24.69 22.39
CA SER A 109 53.83 -24.78 23.37
C SER A 109 54.29 -23.52 24.11
N SER A 110 54.19 -23.52 25.44
CA SER A 110 55.25 -24.07 26.32
C SER A 110 54.85 -23.83 27.77
N LYS A 111 55.05 -24.85 28.60
CA LYS A 111 54.92 -24.80 30.06
C LYS A 111 56.29 -25.19 30.60
N ASP A 112 57.05 -24.18 31.04
CA ASP A 112 58.27 -24.35 31.81
C ASP A 112 58.29 -23.29 32.93
N GLU A 113 58.82 -23.76 34.06
CA GLU A 113 58.97 -23.18 35.40
C GLU A 113 57.73 -23.14 36.32
#